data_AF-A0A1Q6LE90-F1
#
_entry.id   AF-A0A1Q6LE90-F1
#
_cell.length_a   1.000
_cell.length_b   1.000
_cell.length_c   1.000
_cell.angle_alpha   90.00
_cell.angle_beta   90.00
_cell.angle_gamma   90.00
#
_symmetry.space_group_name_H-M   'P 1'
#
loop_
_entity.id
_entity.type
_entity.pdbx_description
1 polymer ?
#
loop_
_entity_poly.entity_id
_entity_poly.type
_entity_poly.pdbx_seq_one_letter_code
_entity_poly.pdbx_strand_id
1 'polypeptide(L)'
;MSEKDKMLAGILYDANNDKELIKDRCKAKDICFEYNNLKPSDCENKDRLIKKLFAKTGKQIIVEQNFWCDYGYNIFVGENFYMNHNCIILDGAKVEFGDNVFIAPNCGFYTAGHPLDYEKSKKKCTRFKTTNKKRTNPNSFKLCKNW
;
A
#
# COMPACT_ATOMS: atom_id res chain seq x y z
N MET A 1 -21.69 -1.94 -9.27
CA MET A 1 -20.39 -1.74 -8.61
C MET A 1 -19.30 -1.87 -9.65
N SER A 2 -18.45 -0.85 -9.79
CA SER A 2 -17.22 -0.93 -10.57
C SER A 2 -16.26 -1.98 -9.98
N GLU A 3 -15.22 -2.40 -10.71
CA GLU A 3 -14.21 -3.30 -10.14
C GLU A 3 -13.46 -2.64 -8.98
N LYS A 4 -13.32 -1.31 -9.00
CA LYS A 4 -12.79 -0.53 -7.88
C LYS A 4 -13.71 -0.55 -6.67
N ASP A 5 -15.02 -0.41 -6.83
CA ASP A 5 -15.97 -0.54 -5.72
C ASP A 5 -15.88 -1.93 -5.10
N LYS A 6 -15.77 -2.98 -5.95
CA LYS A 6 -15.61 -4.37 -5.49
C LYS A 6 -14.31 -4.55 -4.71
N MET A 7 -13.21 -4.02 -5.23
CA MET A 7 -11.90 -4.01 -4.58
C MET A 7 -11.97 -3.38 -3.18
N LEU A 8 -12.52 -2.16 -3.08
CA LEU A 8 -12.65 -1.43 -1.82
C LEU A 8 -13.60 -2.13 -0.83
N ALA A 9 -14.63 -2.81 -1.33
CA ALA A 9 -15.52 -3.65 -0.53
C ALA A 9 -14.90 -5.00 -0.12
N GLY A 10 -13.70 -5.34 -0.59
CA GLY A 10 -13.05 -6.63 -0.34
C GLY A 10 -13.72 -7.81 -1.03
N ILE A 11 -14.51 -7.54 -2.08
CA ILE A 11 -15.18 -8.53 -2.91
C ILE A 11 -14.26 -8.89 -4.07
N LEU A 12 -14.37 -10.12 -4.58
CA LEU A 12 -13.64 -10.58 -5.76
C LEU A 12 -13.81 -9.60 -6.93
N TYR A 13 -12.69 -9.08 -7.46
CA TYR A 13 -12.66 -8.06 -8.51
C TYR A 13 -11.64 -8.41 -9.60
N ASP A 14 -11.88 -7.93 -10.83
CA ASP A 14 -10.97 -8.08 -11.97
C ASP A 14 -9.85 -7.03 -11.90
N ALA A 15 -8.79 -7.36 -11.17
CA ALA A 15 -7.63 -6.49 -11.05
C ALA A 15 -6.85 -6.36 -12.38
N ASN A 16 -6.90 -7.37 -13.24
CA ASN A 16 -5.95 -7.52 -14.35
C ASN A 16 -6.41 -6.84 -15.63
N ASN A 17 -7.72 -6.79 -15.88
CA ASN A 17 -8.28 -6.26 -17.13
C ASN A 17 -9.07 -4.96 -16.96
N ASP A 18 -9.39 -4.57 -15.72
CA ASP A 18 -10.10 -3.32 -15.47
C ASP A 18 -9.21 -2.11 -15.80
N LYS A 19 -9.69 -1.29 -16.75
CA LYS A 19 -8.93 -0.16 -17.28
C LYS A 19 -8.69 0.93 -16.23
N GLU A 20 -9.61 1.14 -15.29
CA GLU A 20 -9.45 2.13 -14.22
C GLU A 20 -8.34 1.68 -13.26
N LEU A 21 -8.41 0.43 -12.79
CA LEU A 21 -7.43 -0.13 -11.88
C LEU A 21 -6.04 -0.21 -12.51
N ILE A 22 -5.92 -0.58 -13.78
CA ILE A 22 -4.64 -0.56 -14.51
C ILE A 22 -4.09 0.86 -14.56
N LYS A 23 -4.90 1.84 -14.95
CA LYS A 23 -4.49 3.25 -15.04
C LYS A 23 -4.01 3.78 -13.70
N ASP A 24 -4.71 3.46 -12.62
CA ASP A 24 -4.34 3.89 -11.28
C ASP A 24 -3.02 3.24 -10.82
N ARG A 25 -2.80 1.95 -11.10
CA ARG A 25 -1.52 1.30 -10.81
C ARG A 25 -0.36 1.88 -11.61
N CYS A 26 -0.57 2.20 -12.89
CA CYS A 26 0.46 2.85 -13.71
C CYS A 26 0.88 4.20 -13.10
N LYS A 27 -0.08 5.05 -12.70
CA LYS A 27 0.23 6.33 -12.05
C LYS A 27 1.06 6.17 -10.78
N ALA A 28 0.67 5.22 -9.91
CA ALA A 28 1.40 4.96 -8.68
C ALA A 28 2.83 4.48 -8.96
N LYS A 29 2.99 3.59 -9.95
CA LYS A 29 4.30 3.08 -10.39
C LYS A 29 5.18 4.16 -11.02
N ASP A 30 4.61 5.10 -11.78
CA ASP A 30 5.36 6.23 -12.33
C ASP A 30 5.92 7.10 -11.20
N ILE A 31 5.12 7.39 -10.16
CA ILE A 31 5.57 8.14 -8.99
C ILE A 31 6.62 7.35 -8.19
N CYS A 32 6.43 6.04 -8.01
CA CYS A 32 7.43 5.20 -7.36
C CYS A 32 8.75 5.21 -8.15
N PHE A 33 8.69 5.12 -9.47
CA PHE A 33 9.87 5.17 -10.32
C PHE A 33 10.60 6.51 -10.20
N GLU A 34 9.88 7.64 -10.28
CA GLU A 34 10.46 8.97 -10.06
C GLU A 34 11.12 9.03 -8.68
N TYR A 35 10.39 8.60 -7.64
CA TYR A 35 10.86 8.56 -6.27
C TYR A 35 12.16 7.76 -6.12
N ASN A 36 12.20 6.53 -6.63
CA ASN A 36 13.33 5.62 -6.47
C ASN A 36 14.60 6.05 -7.23
N ASN A 37 14.49 6.96 -8.19
CA ASN A 37 15.62 7.51 -8.94
C ASN A 37 16.11 8.88 -8.44
N LEU A 38 15.47 9.46 -7.41
CA LEU A 38 15.99 10.67 -6.77
C LEU A 38 17.32 10.42 -6.08
N LYS A 39 18.17 11.44 -6.01
CA LYS A 39 19.40 11.39 -5.22
C LYS A 39 19.07 11.22 -3.74
N PRO A 40 19.86 10.44 -2.97
CA PRO A 40 19.63 10.30 -1.53
C PRO A 40 19.64 11.62 -0.76
N SER A 41 20.35 12.63 -1.26
CA SER A 41 20.40 13.98 -0.68
C SER A 41 19.21 14.87 -1.03
N ASP A 42 18.34 14.49 -1.97
CA ASP A 42 17.17 15.26 -2.38
C ASP A 42 15.98 14.99 -1.45
N CYS A 43 16.11 15.42 -0.19
CA CYS A 43 15.12 15.19 0.84
C CYS A 43 13.77 15.86 0.54
N GLU A 44 13.79 17.03 -0.11
CA GLU A 44 12.58 17.80 -0.43
C GLU A 44 11.71 17.09 -1.47
N ASN A 45 12.29 16.64 -2.59
CA ASN A 45 11.51 15.90 -3.58
C ASN A 45 11.09 14.53 -3.07
N LYS A 46 11.91 13.89 -2.22
CA LYS A 46 11.51 12.63 -1.57
C LYS A 46 10.24 12.81 -0.75
N ASP A 47 10.21 13.79 0.15
CA ASP A 47 9.05 14.09 0.98
C ASP A 47 7.82 14.47 0.11
N ARG A 48 8.02 15.34 -0.89
CA ARG A 48 6.96 15.76 -1.82
C ARG A 48 6.32 14.58 -2.55
N LEU A 49 7.11 13.65 -3.08
CA LEU A 49 6.59 12.52 -3.85
C LEU A 49 5.89 11.49 -2.97
N ILE A 50 6.43 11.16 -1.79
CA ILE A 50 5.76 10.22 -0.87
C ILE A 50 4.44 10.80 -0.37
N LYS A 51 4.40 12.10 0.00
CA LYS A 51 3.16 12.76 0.42
C LYS A 51 2.15 12.90 -0.70
N LYS A 52 2.60 12.99 -1.96
CA LYS A 52 1.73 12.94 -3.14
C LYS A 52 1.19 11.53 -3.40
N LEU A 53 1.99 10.50 -3.13
CA LEU A 53 1.65 9.10 -3.38
C LEU A 53 0.66 8.55 -2.36
N PHE A 54 0.87 8.83 -1.07
CA PHE A 54 0.05 8.30 0.01
C PHE A 54 -1.23 9.11 0.21
N ALA A 55 -2.29 8.42 0.64
CA ALA A 55 -3.59 9.03 0.89
C ALA A 55 -3.55 10.04 2.04
N LYS A 56 -2.77 9.72 3.07
CA LYS A 56 -2.57 10.55 4.26
C LYS A 56 -1.21 10.28 4.86
N THR A 57 -0.57 11.36 5.31
CA THR A 57 0.70 11.31 6.02
C THR A 57 0.69 12.18 7.28
N GLY A 58 1.57 11.85 8.23
CA GLY A 58 2.01 12.80 9.25
C GLY A 58 2.95 13.87 8.68
N LYS A 59 3.39 14.78 9.53
CA LYS A 59 4.35 15.84 9.18
C LYS A 59 5.75 15.26 9.01
N GLN A 60 6.20 14.47 9.99
CA GLN A 60 7.49 13.80 10.01
C GLN A 60 7.35 12.35 9.58
N ILE A 61 7.70 12.09 8.32
CA ILE A 61 7.77 10.75 7.75
C ILE A 61 9.10 10.57 7.03
N ILE A 62 9.63 9.35 7.04
CA ILE A 62 10.79 8.94 6.25
C ILE A 62 10.46 7.58 5.64
N VAL A 63 10.59 7.48 4.32
CA VAL A 63 10.48 6.22 3.59
C VAL A 63 11.77 6.07 2.80
N GLU A 64 12.58 5.07 3.09
CA GLU A 64 13.82 4.88 2.36
C GLU A 64 13.56 4.26 0.98
N GLN A 65 14.23 4.78 -0.04
CA GLN A 65 14.26 4.18 -1.38
C GLN A 65 14.99 2.82 -1.28
N ASN A 66 14.63 1.74 -1.96
CA ASN A 66 13.65 1.56 -3.02
C ASN A 66 12.26 1.21 -2.43
N PHE A 67 11.19 1.90 -2.84
CA PHE A 67 9.83 1.70 -2.33
C PHE A 67 8.85 1.45 -3.49
N TRP A 68 7.91 0.50 -3.29
CA TRP A 68 6.87 0.21 -4.28
C TRP A 68 5.50 0.02 -3.63
N CYS A 69 4.45 0.48 -4.30
CA CYS A 69 3.06 0.14 -3.98
C CYS A 69 2.19 -0.07 -5.22
N ASP A 70 0.97 -0.60 -5.03
CA ASP A 70 0.03 -0.80 -6.14
C ASP A 70 -0.70 0.50 -6.49
N TYR A 71 -1.24 1.23 -5.51
CA TYR A 71 -2.15 2.36 -5.73
C TYR A 71 -1.74 3.65 -5.01
N GLY A 72 -1.13 3.55 -3.83
CA GLY A 72 -0.71 4.68 -2.99
C GLY A 72 -1.88 5.32 -2.22
N TYR A 73 -3.01 5.56 -2.88
CA TYR A 73 -4.20 6.19 -2.26
C TYR A 73 -4.92 5.32 -1.22
N ASN A 74 -4.49 4.07 -1.01
CA ASN A 74 -4.99 3.22 0.08
C ASN A 74 -4.04 3.17 1.28
N ILE A 75 -2.93 3.91 1.24
CA ILE A 75 -1.90 3.93 2.29
C ILE A 75 -2.06 5.16 3.18
N PHE A 76 -2.16 4.92 4.48
CA PHE A 76 -2.31 5.93 5.51
C PHE A 76 -1.20 5.75 6.54
N VAL A 77 -0.42 6.80 6.79
CA VAL A 77 0.65 6.79 7.81
C VAL A 77 0.42 7.92 8.83
N GLY A 78 0.68 7.62 10.10
CA GLY A 78 0.61 8.56 11.21
C GLY A 78 1.84 9.47 11.32
N GLU A 79 1.98 10.13 12.47
CA GLU A 79 3.14 10.98 12.79
C GLU A 79 4.37 10.13 13.20
N ASN A 80 5.59 10.63 12.94
CA ASN A 80 6.84 9.93 13.28
C ASN A 80 6.89 8.52 12.66
N PHE A 81 6.71 8.45 11.34
CA PHE A 81 6.74 7.20 10.59
C PHE A 81 8.12 7.02 9.94
N TYR A 82 8.73 5.85 10.15
CA TYR A 82 9.97 5.47 9.50
C TYR A 82 9.82 4.11 8.81
N MET A 83 10.17 4.05 7.52
CA MET A 83 10.22 2.82 6.75
C MET A 83 11.58 2.69 6.08
N ASN A 84 12.24 1.58 6.35
CA ASN A 84 13.58 1.31 5.84
C ASN A 84 13.53 0.75 4.39
N HIS A 85 14.70 0.52 3.80
CA HIS A 85 14.89 0.21 2.39
C HIS A 85 14.08 -1.02 1.90
N ASN A 86 13.73 -1.02 0.61
CA ASN A 86 13.18 -2.16 -0.11
C ASN A 86 11.82 -2.66 0.41
N CYS A 87 11.00 -1.76 0.96
CA CYS A 87 9.66 -2.11 1.40
C CYS A 87 8.66 -2.11 0.23
N ILE A 88 7.69 -3.02 0.29
CA ILE A 88 6.62 -3.17 -0.72
C ILE A 88 5.26 -3.19 -0.03
N ILE A 89 4.31 -2.39 -0.52
CA ILE A 89 2.93 -2.38 -0.04
C ILE A 89 1.97 -2.68 -1.19
N LEU A 90 1.39 -3.89 -1.21
CA LEU A 90 0.31 -4.23 -2.15
C LEU A 90 -1.02 -3.76 -1.56
N ASP A 91 -1.37 -2.50 -1.78
CA ASP A 91 -2.48 -1.76 -1.17
C ASP A 91 -3.78 -1.83 -1.99
N GLY A 92 -4.13 -3.02 -2.51
CA GLY A 92 -5.47 -3.27 -3.05
C GLY A 92 -6.60 -3.04 -2.04
N ALA A 93 -6.29 -3.06 -0.73
CA ALA A 93 -7.15 -2.59 0.34
C ALA A 93 -6.42 -1.62 1.25
N LYS A 94 -7.17 -0.92 2.12
CA LYS A 94 -6.64 0.05 3.08
C LYS A 94 -5.52 -0.55 3.95
N VAL A 95 -4.37 0.12 3.96
CA VAL A 95 -3.23 -0.14 4.85
C VAL A 95 -3.04 1.07 5.74
N GLU A 96 -3.07 0.89 7.06
CA GLU A 96 -2.99 1.99 8.02
C GLU A 96 -1.90 1.73 9.07
N PHE A 97 -0.92 2.62 9.09
CA PHE A 97 0.12 2.67 10.11
C PHE A 97 -0.21 3.82 11.07
N GLY A 98 -0.13 3.54 12.38
CA GLY A 98 -0.31 4.56 13.41
C GLY A 98 0.89 5.49 13.54
N ASP A 99 0.92 6.26 14.63
CA ASP A 99 2.09 7.10 14.97
C ASP A 99 3.23 6.28 15.57
N ASN A 100 4.45 6.78 15.46
CA ASN A 100 5.68 6.19 16.02
C ASN A 100 5.91 4.76 15.52
N VAL A 101 5.82 4.56 14.21
CA VAL A 101 5.98 3.24 13.57
C VAL A 101 7.32 3.18 12.86
N PHE A 102 8.09 2.12 13.15
CA PHE A 102 9.37 1.82 12.52
C PHE A 102 9.26 0.48 11.78
N ILE A 103 9.48 0.51 10.47
CA ILE A 103 9.46 -0.67 9.61
C ILE A 103 10.88 -1.02 9.20
N ALA A 104 11.28 -2.26 9.47
CA ALA A 104 12.58 -2.82 9.11
C ALA A 104 12.74 -2.97 7.58
N PRO A 105 13.97 -3.12 7.06
CA PRO A 105 14.17 -3.24 5.61
C PRO A 105 13.59 -4.55 5.07
N ASN A 106 13.25 -4.56 3.78
CA ASN A 106 12.65 -5.71 3.08
C ASN A 106 11.31 -6.19 3.65
N CYS A 107 10.53 -5.31 4.31
CA CYS A 107 9.20 -5.66 4.78
C CYS A 107 8.16 -5.58 3.66
N GLY A 108 7.23 -6.54 3.67
CA GLY A 108 6.12 -6.63 2.73
C GLY A 108 4.76 -6.56 3.42
N PHE A 109 3.86 -5.72 2.88
CA PHE A 109 2.48 -5.60 3.36
C PHE A 109 1.51 -5.96 2.25
N TYR A 110 0.95 -7.16 2.32
CA TYR A 110 0.22 -7.76 1.19
C TYR A 110 -1.27 -7.87 1.50
N THR A 111 -2.07 -6.99 0.90
CA THR A 111 -3.54 -7.05 1.03
C THR A 111 -4.20 -7.85 -0.10
N ALA A 112 -3.55 -7.94 -1.25
CA ALA A 112 -4.04 -8.69 -2.41
C ALA A 112 -3.79 -10.19 -2.24
N GLY A 113 -4.79 -11.00 -2.57
CA GLY A 113 -4.71 -12.46 -2.65
C GLY A 113 -5.55 -12.99 -3.81
N HIS A 114 -5.33 -14.24 -4.19
CA HIS A 114 -6.07 -14.90 -5.26
C HIS A 114 -6.94 -16.04 -4.71
N PRO A 115 -8.08 -16.34 -5.36
CA PRO A 115 -8.79 -17.59 -5.11
C PRO A 115 -7.85 -18.80 -5.27
N LEU A 116 -8.00 -19.82 -4.42
CA LEU A 116 -7.25 -21.08 -4.55
C LEU A 116 -7.74 -21.92 -5.74
N ASP A 117 -9.00 -21.73 -6.12
CA ASP A 117 -9.61 -22.31 -7.32
C ASP A 117 -8.99 -21.65 -8.56
N TYR A 118 -8.22 -22.46 -9.32
CA TYR A 118 -7.46 -22.01 -10.49
C TYR A 118 -8.31 -21.29 -11.54
N GLU A 119 -9.52 -21.76 -11.80
CA GLU A 119 -10.38 -21.12 -12.81
C GLU A 119 -10.80 -19.71 -12.39
N LYS A 120 -10.88 -19.45 -11.09
CA LYS A 120 -11.19 -18.13 -10.54
C LYS A 120 -9.94 -17.25 -10.38
N SER A 121 -8.75 -17.84 -10.23
CA SER A 121 -7.50 -17.10 -9.99
C SER A 121 -6.94 -16.41 -11.24
N LYS A 122 -7.20 -16.96 -12.44
CA LYS A 122 -6.68 -16.46 -13.72
C LYS A 122 -6.89 -14.96 -13.95
N LYS A 123 -7.93 -14.37 -13.37
CA LYS A 123 -8.37 -13.01 -13.70
C LYS A 123 -8.84 -12.18 -12.50
N LYS A 124 -8.77 -12.70 -11.28
CA LYS A 124 -9.43 -12.04 -10.14
C LYS A 124 -8.57 -12.03 -8.88
N CYS A 125 -8.63 -10.90 -8.19
CA CYS A 125 -8.03 -10.68 -6.89
C CYS A 125 -9.11 -10.52 -5.83
N THR A 126 -8.74 -10.81 -4.60
CA THR A 126 -9.55 -10.69 -3.39
C THR A 126 -8.64 -10.14 -2.28
N ARG A 127 -9.22 -9.65 -1.18
CA ARG A 127 -8.43 -9.24 -0.04
C ARG A 127 -8.00 -10.44 0.81
N PHE A 128 -6.74 -10.52 1.24
CA PHE A 128 -6.36 -11.40 2.33
C PHE A 128 -7.10 -10.96 3.61
N LYS A 129 -7.96 -11.82 4.15
CA LYS A 129 -8.46 -11.65 5.51
C LYS A 129 -7.34 -12.03 6.47
N THR A 130 -6.61 -11.06 7.01
CA THR A 130 -5.65 -11.33 8.08
C THR A 130 -6.43 -11.76 9.33
N THR A 131 -6.35 -13.04 9.68
CA THR A 131 -6.91 -13.59 10.92
C THR A 131 -5.97 -13.28 12.10
N ASN A 132 -5.66 -12.01 12.35
CA ASN A 132 -4.95 -11.64 13.58
C ASN A 132 -5.98 -11.48 14.71
N LYS A 133 -5.92 -12.41 15.67
CA LYS A 133 -6.89 -12.68 16.74
C LYS A 133 -6.98 -11.60 17.85
N LYS A 134 -6.58 -10.36 17.58
CA LYS A 134 -6.90 -9.19 18.42
C LYS A 134 -7.49 -8.09 17.55
N ARG A 135 -8.78 -8.24 17.27
CA ARG A 135 -9.60 -7.33 16.46
C ARG A 135 -9.89 -6.03 17.23
N THR A 136 -9.61 -4.89 16.60
CA THR A 136 -10.45 -3.69 16.77
C THR A 136 -11.18 -3.30 15.48
N ASN A 137 -10.81 -3.83 14.29
CA ASN A 137 -11.59 -3.68 13.06
C ASN A 137 -11.25 -4.75 12.00
N PRO A 138 -12.21 -5.52 11.47
CA PRO A 138 -11.98 -6.50 10.38
C PRO A 138 -11.67 -5.88 9.00
N ASN A 139 -11.69 -4.54 8.88
CA ASN A 139 -11.53 -3.83 7.60
C ASN A 139 -10.20 -3.11 7.40
N SER A 140 -9.25 -3.22 8.33
CA SER A 140 -7.96 -2.51 8.24
C SER A 140 -6.82 -3.37 8.75
N PHE A 141 -5.71 -3.43 8.01
CA PHE A 141 -4.44 -3.86 8.59
C PHE A 141 -3.92 -2.69 9.43
N LYS A 142 -3.88 -2.88 10.76
CA LYS A 142 -3.40 -1.88 11.71
C LYS A 142 -2.23 -2.50 12.48
N LEU A 143 -1.01 -2.06 12.19
CA LEU A 143 0.12 -2.30 13.08
C LEU A 143 -0.03 -1.36 14.27
N CYS A 144 -0.47 -1.91 15.40
CA CYS A 144 -0.52 -1.18 16.66
C CYS A 144 0.86 -1.17 17.32
N LYS A 145 1.25 0.06 17.69
CA LYS A 145 2.30 0.52 18.60
C LYS A 145 2.81 -0.56 19.58
N ASN A 146 4.14 -0.75 19.60
CA ASN A 146 4.99 -0.82 20.80
C ASN A 146 6.40 -1.31 20.39
N TRP A 147 7.34 -0.36 20.32
CA TRP A 147 8.70 -0.50 20.84
C TRP A 147 9.00 0.79 21.61
#